data_AF-A0A3M1TP47-F1
#
_entry.id   AF-A0A3M1TP47-F1
#
_cell.length_a   1.000
_cell.length_b   1.000
_cell.length_c   1.000
_cell.angle_alpha   90.00
_cell.angle_beta   90.00
_cell.angle_gamma   90.00
#
_symmetry.space_group_name_H-M   'P 1'
#
loop_
_entity.id
_entity.type
_entity.pdbx_description
1 polymer ?
#
loop_
_entity_poly.entity_id
_entity_poly.type
_entity_poly.pdbx_seq_one_letter_code
_entity_poly.pdbx_strand_id
1 'polypeptide(L)'
;MRAFERRWAEIVLAAFAPPAATALGEGSGEANGALQPRPGEVRYLESYETMRSHGTRLSAFGLRLAVWIVVWSPPFLGLGLCLFPTLTPERRALALERLLHSKRFLVRELTLLLKIVAAMALFGTPSIRARSGYDRAPALAPTLERAQEGRG
;
A
#
# COMPACT_ATOMS: atom_id res chain seq x y z
N MET A 1 2.12 -15.89 -13.99
CA MET A 1 1.39 -14.63 -14.25
C MET A 1 1.96 -14.05 -15.54
N ARG A 2 1.14 -13.47 -16.42
CA ARG A 2 1.66 -12.90 -17.69
C ARG A 2 2.39 -11.57 -17.42
N ALA A 3 3.30 -11.16 -18.32
CA ALA A 3 4.13 -9.97 -18.12
C ALA A 3 3.31 -8.68 -17.87
N PHE A 4 2.19 -8.51 -18.57
CA PHE A 4 1.32 -7.35 -18.37
C PHE A 4 0.67 -7.32 -16.97
N GLU A 5 0.30 -8.49 -16.43
CA GLU A 5 -0.32 -8.57 -15.10
C GLU A 5 0.67 -8.22 -13.98
N ARG A 6 1.95 -8.56 -14.17
CA ARG A 6 3.03 -8.17 -13.26
C ARG A 6 3.18 -6.64 -13.23
N ARG A 7 3.21 -6.02 -14.41
CA ARG A 7 3.24 -4.55 -14.56
C ARG A 7 2.03 -3.88 -13.93
N TRP A 8 0.84 -4.46 -14.09
CA TRP A 8 -0.37 -3.94 -13.45
C TRP A 8 -0.30 -4.01 -11.94
N ALA A 9 0.13 -5.15 -11.39
CA ALA A 9 0.28 -5.32 -9.95
C ALA A 9 1.26 -4.29 -9.37
N GLU A 10 2.41 -4.10 -10.01
CA GLU A 10 3.40 -3.10 -9.62
C GLU A 10 2.82 -1.67 -9.60
N ILE A 11 2.14 -1.26 -10.67
CA ILE A 11 1.53 0.07 -10.77
C ILE A 11 0.43 0.28 -9.72
N VAL A 12 -0.41 -0.74 -9.50
CA VAL A 12 -1.49 -0.68 -8.50
C VAL A 12 -0.94 -0.59 -7.08
N LEU A 13 0.07 -1.41 -6.75
CA LEU A 13 0.67 -1.42 -5.41
C LEU A 13 1.45 -0.13 -5.12
N ALA A 14 2.23 0.37 -6.09
CA ALA A 14 2.94 1.63 -5.98
C ALA A 14 1.98 2.84 -5.84
N ALA A 15 0.76 2.75 -6.38
CA ALA A 15 -0.22 3.82 -6.26
C ALA A 15 -0.78 4.00 -4.83
N PHE A 16 -0.63 3.02 -3.93
CA PHE A 16 -0.99 3.20 -2.51
C PHE A 16 0.00 4.06 -1.72
N ALA A 17 1.24 4.20 -2.21
CA ALA A 17 2.25 5.08 -1.64
C ALA A 17 3.10 5.65 -2.78
N PRO A 18 2.58 6.68 -3.48
CA PRO A 18 3.26 7.24 -4.64
C PRO A 18 4.64 7.78 -4.24
N PRO A 19 5.67 7.60 -5.08
CA PRO A 19 6.98 8.13 -4.77
C PRO A 19 6.98 9.65 -4.75
N ALA A 20 7.88 10.23 -3.96
CA ALA A 20 7.91 11.68 -3.72
C ALA A 20 7.99 12.53 -5.01
N ALA A 21 8.69 12.04 -6.04
CA ALA A 21 8.79 12.71 -7.34
C ALA A 21 7.45 12.81 -8.10
N THR A 22 6.47 11.97 -7.75
CA THR A 22 5.13 11.94 -8.36
C THR A 22 4.04 12.48 -7.43
N ALA A 23 4.40 12.90 -6.21
CA ALA A 23 3.48 13.52 -5.25
C ALA A 23 3.23 15.00 -5.57
N LEU A 24 3.13 15.34 -6.86
CA LEU A 24 2.93 16.71 -7.36
C LEU A 24 1.43 17.02 -7.46
N GLY A 25 0.85 17.32 -6.31
CA GLY A 25 -0.36 18.12 -6.18
C GLY A 25 -0.13 19.14 -5.08
N GLU A 26 -0.27 20.43 -5.42
CA GLU A 26 -0.16 21.56 -4.50
C GLU A 26 -0.98 21.28 -3.23
N GLY A 27 -0.29 21.12 -2.09
CA GLY A 27 -0.93 21.15 -0.77
C GLY A 27 -0.74 19.96 0.18
N SER A 28 -0.02 18.87 -0.16
CA SER A 28 0.04 17.72 0.78
C SER A 28 1.34 16.89 0.77
N GLY A 29 2.50 17.52 0.60
CA GLY A 29 3.79 16.80 0.56
C GLY A 29 4.76 17.10 1.70
N GLU A 30 5.04 18.37 1.96
CA GLU A 30 6.14 18.76 2.86
C GLU A 30 5.69 19.11 4.29
N ALA A 31 4.39 19.31 4.53
CA ALA A 31 3.92 19.81 5.82
C ALA A 31 3.69 18.75 6.92
N ASN A 32 3.77 17.44 6.65
CA ASN A 32 3.24 16.42 7.59
C ASN A 32 4.01 15.09 7.70
N GLY A 33 5.35 15.06 7.62
CA GLY A 33 6.13 13.87 8.03
C GLY A 33 5.75 12.55 7.32
N ALA A 34 5.18 12.62 6.11
CA ALA A 34 4.66 11.47 5.40
C ALA A 34 5.81 10.58 4.88
N LEU A 35 5.77 9.29 5.21
CA LEU A 35 6.70 8.28 4.72
C LEU A 35 6.49 8.00 3.23
N GLN A 36 7.07 8.85 2.38
CA GLN A 36 7.05 8.66 0.94
C GLN A 36 8.27 7.82 0.49
N PRO A 37 8.05 6.75 -0.28
CA PRO A 37 9.15 5.95 -0.84
C PRO A 37 9.85 6.72 -1.95
N ARG A 38 11.15 6.49 -2.12
CA ARG A 38 11.91 6.95 -3.28
C ARG A 38 11.63 6.04 -4.47
N PRO A 39 11.78 6.53 -5.73
CA PRO A 39 11.66 5.68 -6.91
C PRO A 39 12.57 4.45 -6.80
N GLY A 40 11.98 3.25 -6.93
CA GLY A 40 12.71 1.98 -6.85
C GLY A 40 13.12 1.52 -5.43
N GLU A 41 12.81 2.28 -4.38
CA GLU A 41 13.18 1.92 -3.00
C GLU A 41 12.42 0.68 -2.51
N VAL A 42 11.14 0.56 -2.89
CA VAL A 42 10.25 -0.52 -2.44
C VAL A 42 10.02 -1.51 -3.57
N ARG A 43 10.30 -2.79 -3.31
CA ARG A 43 10.13 -3.89 -4.27
C ARG A 43 8.71 -4.47 -4.22
N TYR A 44 7.71 -3.66 -4.56
CA TYR A 44 6.28 -4.05 -4.48
C TYR A 44 5.95 -5.36 -5.21
N LEU A 45 6.46 -5.53 -6.42
CA LEU A 45 6.19 -6.71 -7.23
C LEU A 45 6.74 -7.99 -6.60
N GLU A 46 7.93 -7.92 -6.02
CA GLU A 46 8.55 -9.07 -5.34
C GLU A 46 7.75 -9.45 -4.09
N SER A 47 7.34 -8.48 -3.26
CA SER A 47 6.50 -8.75 -2.09
C SER A 47 5.16 -9.39 -2.48
N TYR A 48 4.53 -8.89 -3.55
CA TYR A 48 3.31 -9.46 -4.10
C TYR A 48 3.50 -10.89 -4.61
N GLU A 49 4.58 -11.14 -5.36
CA GLU A 49 4.89 -12.47 -5.89
C GLU A 49 5.20 -13.48 -4.79
N THR A 50 5.97 -13.07 -3.77
CA THR A 50 6.28 -13.87 -2.59
C THR A 50 5.01 -14.25 -1.83
N MET A 51 4.12 -13.29 -1.57
CA MET A 51 2.87 -13.60 -0.86
C MET A 51 1.95 -14.50 -1.68
N ARG A 52 1.91 -14.31 -3.00
CA ARG A 52 1.13 -15.15 -3.91
C ARG A 52 1.69 -16.57 -4.02
N SER A 53 3.01 -16.75 -3.98
CA SER A 53 3.65 -18.07 -4.14
C SER A 53 3.61 -18.92 -2.87
N HIS A 54 3.63 -18.28 -1.69
CA HIS A 54 3.57 -18.98 -0.40
C HIS A 54 2.14 -19.19 0.12
N GLY A 55 1.16 -18.50 -0.45
CA GLY A 55 -0.25 -18.63 -0.07
C GLY A 55 -0.95 -19.85 -0.69
N THR A 56 -2.20 -20.08 -0.25
CA THR A 56 -3.06 -21.09 -0.88
C THR A 56 -3.42 -20.70 -2.32
N ARG A 57 -3.82 -21.67 -3.15
CA ARG A 57 -4.30 -21.41 -4.52
C ARG A 57 -5.46 -20.41 -4.55
N LEU A 58 -6.34 -20.45 -3.55
CA LEU A 58 -7.46 -19.53 -3.40
C LEU A 58 -6.99 -18.11 -3.10
N SER A 59 -6.02 -17.95 -2.18
CA SER A 59 -5.40 -16.64 -1.88
C SER A 59 -4.69 -16.06 -3.11
N ALA A 60 -3.99 -16.89 -3.88
CA ALA A 60 -3.32 -16.46 -5.11
C ALA A 60 -4.33 -15.99 -6.18
N PHE A 61 -5.48 -16.65 -6.27
CA PHE A 61 -6.58 -16.22 -7.13
C PHE A 61 -7.19 -14.90 -6.65
N GLY A 62 -7.44 -14.76 -5.34
CA GLY A 62 -7.96 -13.53 -4.73
C GLY A 62 -7.08 -12.31 -4.99
N LEU A 63 -5.76 -12.45 -4.82
CA LEU A 63 -4.80 -11.38 -5.12
C LEU A 63 -4.83 -10.97 -6.60
N ARG A 64 -4.92 -11.95 -7.51
CA ARG A 64 -5.04 -11.68 -8.95
C ARG A 64 -6.34 -10.96 -9.26
N LEU A 65 -7.47 -11.43 -8.72
CA LEU A 65 -8.77 -10.82 -8.91
C LEU A 65 -8.80 -9.38 -8.40
N ALA A 66 -8.16 -9.11 -7.26
CA ALA A 66 -8.06 -7.78 -6.70
C ALA A 66 -7.37 -6.81 -7.67
N VAL A 67 -6.22 -7.19 -8.25
CA VAL A 67 -5.52 -6.34 -9.25
C VAL A 67 -6.41 -6.07 -10.45
N TRP A 68 -7.12 -7.09 -10.95
CA TRP A 68 -8.04 -6.93 -12.08
C TRP A 68 -9.19 -5.96 -11.76
N ILE A 69 -9.80 -6.06 -10.59
CA ILE A 69 -10.86 -5.14 -10.16
C ILE A 69 -10.36 -3.70 -10.14
N VAL A 70 -9.16 -3.46 -9.60
CA VAL A 70 -8.58 -2.10 -9.57
C VAL A 70 -8.31 -1.60 -10.99
N VAL A 71 -7.71 -2.43 -11.85
CA VAL A 71 -7.34 -2.06 -13.23
C VAL A 71 -8.57 -1.65 -14.05
N TRP A 72 -9.67 -2.38 -13.89
CA TRP A 72 -10.93 -2.15 -14.58
C TRP A 72 -11.88 -1.20 -13.85
N SER A 73 -11.51 -0.67 -12.68
CA SER A 73 -12.35 0.24 -11.91
C SER A 73 -12.67 1.59 -12.56
N PRO A 74 -11.79 2.26 -13.33
CA PRO A 74 -12.01 3.66 -13.68
C PRO A 74 -13.28 3.95 -14.49
N PRO A 75 -13.69 3.12 -15.47
CA PRO A 75 -14.97 3.27 -16.16
C PRO A 75 -16.16 3.24 -15.20
N PHE A 76 -16.14 2.36 -14.18
CA PHE A 76 -17.23 2.25 -13.20
C PHE A 76 -17.25 3.40 -12.18
N LEU A 77 -16.14 4.12 -12.05
CA LEU A 77 -15.99 5.26 -11.14
C LEU A 77 -16.21 6.60 -11.82
N GLY A 78 -16.53 6.62 -13.12
CA GLY A 78 -16.71 7.86 -13.89
C GLY A 78 -15.41 8.62 -14.14
N LEU A 79 -14.25 7.96 -14.08
CA LEU A 79 -12.92 8.56 -14.31
C LEU A 79 -12.47 8.52 -15.78
N GLY A 80 -13.39 8.14 -16.68
CA GLY A 80 -13.17 7.98 -18.12
C GLY A 80 -13.09 6.51 -18.57
N LEU A 81 -13.15 6.27 -19.88
CA LEU A 81 -13.04 4.95 -20.52
C LEU A 81 -11.57 4.48 -20.63
N CYS A 82 -10.79 4.72 -19.57
CA CYS A 82 -9.36 4.41 -19.50
C CYS A 82 -9.08 3.34 -18.44
N LEU A 83 -7.97 2.62 -18.57
CA LEU A 83 -7.53 1.65 -17.57
C LEU A 83 -6.77 2.34 -16.43
N PHE A 84 -6.76 1.76 -15.23
CA PHE A 84 -6.05 2.34 -14.09
C PHE A 84 -4.58 2.71 -14.36
N PRO A 85 -3.79 1.88 -15.09
CA PRO A 85 -2.39 2.20 -15.37
C PRO A 85 -2.19 3.44 -16.27
N THR A 86 -3.21 3.89 -17.00
CA THR A 86 -3.10 5.09 -17.86
C THR A 86 -3.55 6.36 -17.16
N LEU A 87 -4.10 6.26 -15.95
CA LEU A 87 -4.48 7.41 -15.13
C LEU A 87 -3.25 8.16 -14.60
N THR A 88 -3.39 9.47 -14.38
CA THR A 88 -2.42 10.29 -13.64
C THR A 88 -2.32 9.83 -12.17
N PRO A 89 -1.22 10.11 -11.45
CA PRO A 89 -1.07 9.70 -10.05
C PRO A 89 -2.22 10.15 -9.14
N GLU A 90 -2.73 11.36 -9.33
CA GLU A 90 -3.81 11.96 -8.54
C GLU A 90 -5.13 11.21 -8.79
N ARG A 91 -5.41 10.89 -10.07
CA ARG A 91 -6.59 10.11 -10.45
C ARG A 91 -6.51 8.66 -9.96
N ARG A 92 -5.30 8.09 -9.88
CA ARG A 92 -5.09 6.75 -9.29
C ARG A 92 -5.38 6.76 -7.78
N ALA A 93 -4.90 7.77 -7.05
CA ALA A 93 -5.19 7.92 -5.64
C ALA A 93 -6.70 8.06 -5.39
N LEU A 94 -7.38 8.93 -6.15
CA LEU A 94 -8.84 9.09 -6.09
C LEU A 94 -9.58 7.78 -6.42
N ALA A 95 -9.13 7.02 -7.42
CA ALA A 95 -9.73 5.73 -7.77
C ALA A 95 -9.60 4.73 -6.61
N LEU A 96 -8.41 4.60 -6.01
CA LEU A 96 -8.18 3.71 -4.87
C LEU A 96 -9.01 4.13 -3.65
N GLU A 97 -9.09 5.42 -3.36
CA GLU A 97 -9.92 5.95 -2.27
C GLU A 97 -11.40 5.60 -2.47
N ARG A 98 -11.93 5.79 -3.68
CA ARG A 98 -13.32 5.42 -4.01
C ARG A 98 -13.57 3.92 -3.90
N LEU A 99 -12.60 3.09 -4.31
CA LEU A 99 -12.71 1.64 -4.19
C LEU A 99 -12.71 1.17 -2.74
N LEU A 100 -11.91 1.81 -1.87
CA LEU A 100 -11.89 1.55 -0.43
C LEU A 100 -13.19 1.98 0.26
N HIS A 101 -13.92 2.95 -0.28
CA HIS A 101 -15.23 3.39 0.21
C HIS A 101 -16.41 2.77 -0.56
N SER A 102 -16.16 1.76 -1.40
CA SER A 102 -17.20 1.11 -2.18
C SER A 102 -18.24 0.43 -1.28
N LYS A 103 -19.53 0.60 -1.62
CA LYS A 103 -20.65 -0.10 -0.96
C LYS A 103 -20.59 -1.62 -1.18
N ARG A 104 -19.88 -2.08 -2.21
CA ARG A 104 -19.73 -3.51 -2.52
C ARG A 104 -18.63 -4.11 -1.66
N PHE A 105 -19.02 -4.94 -0.69
CA PHE A 105 -18.11 -5.61 0.24
C PHE A 105 -16.89 -6.23 -0.47
N LEU A 106 -17.13 -7.05 -1.50
CA LEU A 106 -16.05 -7.72 -2.23
C LEU A 106 -15.02 -6.76 -2.83
N VAL A 107 -15.46 -5.63 -3.40
CA VAL A 107 -14.56 -4.63 -4.00
C VAL A 107 -13.72 -3.96 -2.92
N ARG A 108 -14.36 -3.59 -1.81
CA ARG A 108 -13.69 -2.95 -0.67
C ARG A 108 -12.64 -3.87 -0.07
N GLU A 109 -13.01 -5.11 0.27
CA GLU A 109 -12.10 -6.05 0.93
C GLU A 109 -10.93 -6.45 0.02
N LEU A 110 -11.15 -6.63 -1.29
CA LEU A 110 -10.07 -6.92 -2.23
C LEU A 110 -9.13 -5.72 -2.41
N THR A 111 -9.67 -4.49 -2.39
CA THR A 111 -8.84 -3.27 -2.45
C THR A 111 -8.06 -3.10 -1.14
N LEU A 112 -8.68 -3.38 0.01
CA LEU A 112 -8.05 -3.36 1.31
C LEU A 112 -6.93 -4.41 1.39
N LEU A 113 -7.16 -5.62 0.86
CA LEU A 113 -6.15 -6.65 0.77
C LEU A 113 -4.91 -6.16 0.00
N LEU A 114 -5.10 -5.49 -1.14
CA LEU A 114 -3.98 -4.90 -1.89
C LEU A 114 -3.27 -3.79 -1.12
N LYS A 115 -4.02 -2.97 -0.37
CA LYS A 115 -3.42 -1.95 0.52
C LYS A 115 -2.55 -2.58 1.58
N ILE A 116 -2.99 -3.69 2.19
CA ILE A 116 -2.21 -4.46 3.16
C ILE A 116 -0.94 -5.00 2.50
N VAL A 117 -1.03 -5.57 1.29
CA VAL A 117 0.14 -6.04 0.54
C VAL A 117 1.14 -4.91 0.31
N ALA A 118 0.67 -3.75 -0.13
CA ALA A 118 1.52 -2.58 -0.36
C ALA A 118 2.17 -2.08 0.94
N ALA A 119 1.43 -2.07 2.05
CA ALA A 119 1.95 -1.72 3.36
C ALA A 119 3.02 -2.72 3.84
N MET A 120 2.80 -4.02 3.66
CA MET A 120 3.81 -5.04 3.98
C MET A 120 5.08 -4.88 3.13
N ALA A 121 4.96 -4.52 1.85
CA ALA A 121 6.11 -4.22 1.01
C ALA A 121 6.88 -2.99 1.52
N LEU A 122 6.16 -1.92 1.89
CA LEU A 122 6.74 -0.70 2.47
C LEU A 122 7.51 -1.00 3.76
N PHE A 123 6.86 -1.62 4.74
CA PHE A 123 7.49 -1.93 6.03
C PHE A 123 8.46 -3.12 5.96
N GLY A 124 8.39 -3.95 4.92
CA GLY A 124 9.41 -4.93 4.61
C GLY A 124 10.75 -4.30 4.20
N THR A 125 10.72 -3.06 3.71
CA THR A 125 11.90 -2.34 3.22
C THR A 125 12.69 -1.73 4.39
N PRO A 126 13.98 -2.11 4.62
CA PRO A 126 14.75 -1.64 5.77
C PRO A 126 14.94 -0.12 5.84
N SER A 127 15.15 0.53 4.69
CA SER A 127 15.33 1.99 4.64
C SER A 127 14.07 2.76 5.07
N ILE A 128 12.88 2.24 4.73
CA ILE A 128 11.60 2.79 5.16
C ILE A 128 11.40 2.61 6.66
N ARG A 129 11.71 1.42 7.21
CA ARG A 129 11.63 1.19 8.67
C ARG A 129 12.56 2.08 9.47
N ALA A 130 13.77 2.30 8.99
CA ALA A 130 14.74 3.18 9.64
C ALA A 130 14.23 4.64 9.67
N ARG A 131 13.61 5.11 8.57
CA ARG A 131 13.05 6.46 8.47
C ARG A 131 11.75 6.63 9.26
N SER A 132 10.93 5.59 9.37
CA SER A 132 9.67 5.64 10.12
C SER A 132 9.84 5.50 11.62
N GLY A 133 11.01 5.02 12.06
CA GLY A 133 11.21 4.62 13.44
C GLY A 133 10.41 3.37 13.81
N TYR A 134 9.99 2.56 12.83
CA TYR A 134 9.21 1.33 13.06
C TYR A 134 9.92 0.36 14.00
N ASP A 135 11.25 0.29 13.91
CA ASP A 135 12.08 -0.59 14.73
C ASP A 135 12.46 0.03 16.10
N ARG A 136 11.95 1.21 16.45
CA ARG A 136 12.22 1.82 17.78
C ARG A 136 11.39 1.11 18.84
N ALA A 137 12.07 0.49 19.81
CA ALA A 137 11.42 -0.03 21.01
C ALA A 137 10.65 1.12 21.70
N PRO A 138 9.40 0.89 22.14
CA PRO A 138 8.71 1.87 22.96
C PRO A 138 9.59 2.13 24.18
N ALA A 139 9.89 3.40 24.46
CA ALA A 139 10.53 3.77 25.70
C ALA A 139 9.65 3.23 26.82
N LEU A 140 10.09 2.16 27.49
CA LEU A 140 9.44 1.65 28.68
C LEU A 140 9.31 2.85 29.61
N ALA A 141 8.07 3.30 29.84
CA ALA A 141 7.83 4.38 30.77
C ALA A 141 8.48 4.00 32.11
N PRO A 142 9.15 4.94 32.82
CA PRO A 142 9.85 4.68 34.08
C PRO A 142 8.95 4.23 35.24
N THR A 143 7.69 3.88 34.95
CA THR A 143 6.66 3.48 35.90
C THR A 143 6.91 2.10 36.55
N LEU A 144 7.81 1.26 35.99
CA LEU A 144 8.16 -0.02 36.61
C LEU A 144 9.24 0.08 37.69
N GLU A 145 10.11 1.10 37.68
CA GLU A 145 11.11 1.30 38.74
C GLU A 145 10.46 1.77 40.05
N ARG A 146 9.46 2.66 39.98
CA ARG A 146 8.72 3.11 41.18
C ARG A 146 7.87 2.03 41.84
N ALA A 147 7.50 0.98 41.11
CA ALA A 147 6.77 -0.15 41.65
C ALA A 147 7.68 -1.17 42.38
N GLN A 148 8.99 -1.13 42.12
CA GLN A 148 9.97 -1.99 42.80
C GLN A 148 10.60 -1.30 44.03
N GLU A 149 10.71 0.02 44.06
CA GLU A 149 11.22 0.76 45.23
C GLU A 149 10.25 0.83 46.43
N GLY A 150 8.96 0.52 46.24
CA GLY A 150 7.94 0.55 47.30
C GLY A 150 7.73 -0.76 48.07
N ARG A 151 8.55 -1.79 47.85
CA ARG A 151 8.48 -3.10 48.55
C ARG A 151 9.77 -3.47 49.27
N GLY A 152 10.49 -2.48 49.80
CA GLY A 152 11.62 -2.65 50.71
C GLY A 152 11.22 -2.38 52.15
#